data_AF-A0A1V9GB61-F1
#
_entry.id   AF-A0A1V9GB61-F1
#
_cell.length_a   1.000
_cell.length_b   1.000
_cell.length_c   1.000
_cell.angle_alpha   90.00
_cell.angle_beta   90.00
_cell.angle_gamma   90.00
#
_symmetry.space_group_name_H-M   'P 1'
#
loop_
_entity.id
_entity.type
_entity.pdbx_description
1 polymer ?
#
loop_
_entity_poly.entity_id
_entity_poly.type
_entity_poly.pdbx_seq_one_letter_code
_entity_poly.pdbx_strand_id
1 'polypeptide(L)'
;MLVAPGNKLITTNPELLIYDNCELRIEVLGGIKITGLDRMKVTLKVQHQQKQLLPIRDTLDLYSRTHTEQLIQTISENYDANIRQTEITVSELTNELESYRIKRIEALQPKQEPLPELTTAQREAAISELKKPNLLQRTAQMIHQSGIVGEATSSLIAYLVYCTRKQPIPLHIMFLGASGSGKTYLQERISELIPQEDKIEITQITENALYYFKQHELQNKLILIEDLDGALSVFYPLRELQTKRRISKTVTLKDSKGNLKTITLTVEGPVCVSGCTTKEKIYEDNANRCILLYTDQSREQDKRINEYQANLAAGEVNREREQQYKELFRNIQRVLSPIQIINPYAKYIELPQQVFKPRRTMTLLLGFIEAVTFYHQYQREIKKDATGRLYITTTAEDIEAAFTLLKDVLFSKSDELTKATRNFFEQLKQLCQETGGDTFNAKAIRERLRINPGNMKRYLAELVRYGYIKANGNRYRKGSYEYSIVNITEYEALKSSVEQHLQSILEQVKNHTVNKASSSVVQ
;
A
#
# COMPACT_ATOMS: atom_id res chain seq x y z
N MET A 1 45.12 40.16 13.67
CA MET A 1 43.97 39.72 12.85
C MET A 1 42.74 39.73 13.75
N LEU A 2 41.96 40.82 13.70
CA LEU A 2 40.72 40.99 14.48
C LEU A 2 39.56 40.44 13.66
N VAL A 3 38.83 39.47 14.22
CA VAL A 3 37.61 38.89 13.65
C VAL A 3 36.47 39.90 13.87
N ALA A 4 35.78 40.29 12.79
CA ALA A 4 34.65 41.21 12.82
C ALA A 4 33.46 40.64 13.63
N PRO A 5 32.68 41.47 14.36
CA PRO A 5 31.51 41.02 15.09
C PRO A 5 30.43 40.57 14.09
N GLY A 6 30.05 39.30 14.15
CA GLY A 6 29.16 38.68 13.16
C GLY A 6 27.71 39.13 13.27
N ASN A 7 27.17 39.67 12.18
CA ASN A 7 25.74 39.86 11.95
C ASN A 7 25.02 38.52 12.15
N LYS A 8 24.08 38.43 13.10
CA LYS A 8 23.40 37.16 13.41
C LYS A 8 21.90 37.34 13.54
N LEU A 9 21.16 36.44 12.88
CA LEU A 9 19.74 36.26 13.09
C LEU A 9 19.47 35.54 14.42
N ILE A 10 18.78 36.21 15.32
CA ILE A 10 18.31 35.67 16.59
C ILE A 10 16.99 34.94 16.35
N THR A 11 16.98 33.63 16.64
CA THR A 11 15.89 32.69 16.34
C THR A 11 15.24 32.10 17.60
N THR A 12 15.40 32.77 18.75
CA THR A 12 14.89 32.31 20.06
C THR A 12 13.38 32.20 20.11
N ASN A 13 12.65 33.05 19.38
CA ASN A 13 11.21 32.97 19.23
C ASN A 13 10.85 32.72 17.75
N PRO A 14 10.19 31.60 17.40
CA PRO A 14 9.84 31.29 16.02
C PRO A 14 8.83 32.27 15.38
N GLU A 15 8.07 33.00 16.19
CA GLU A 15 7.11 34.03 15.76
C GLU A 15 7.73 35.44 15.70
N LEU A 16 8.97 35.60 16.17
CA LEU A 16 9.70 36.87 16.17
C LEU A 16 11.19 36.63 15.91
N LEU A 17 11.60 36.82 14.66
CA LEU A 17 13.01 36.70 14.26
C LEU A 17 13.64 38.08 14.29
N ILE A 18 14.82 38.22 14.88
CA ILE A 18 15.49 39.52 15.01
C ILE A 18 16.83 39.46 14.30
N TYR A 19 17.04 40.33 13.33
CA TYR A 19 18.32 40.54 12.66
C TYR A 19 18.93 41.85 13.12
N ASP A 20 20.19 41.79 13.54
CA ASP A 20 20.93 42.92 14.07
C ASP A 20 22.30 43.01 13.36
N ASN A 21 22.57 44.17 12.77
CA ASN A 21 23.83 44.49 12.09
C ASN A 21 24.51 45.75 12.68
N CYS A 22 24.28 46.05 13.96
CA CYS A 22 24.80 47.21 14.70
C CYS A 22 24.27 48.59 14.27
N GLU A 23 23.81 48.78 13.04
CA GLU A 23 23.19 50.02 12.55
C GLU A 23 21.66 49.94 12.55
N LEU A 24 21.12 48.83 12.04
CA LEU A 24 19.70 48.55 11.90
C LEU A 24 19.33 47.32 12.72
N ARG A 25 18.20 47.43 13.41
CA ARG A 25 17.51 46.30 14.03
C ARG A 25 16.27 46.00 13.22
N ILE A 26 16.21 44.81 12.64
CA ILE A 26 15.10 44.35 11.80
C ILE A 26 14.39 43.21 12.52
N GLU A 27 13.12 43.40 12.81
CA GLU A 27 12.26 42.41 13.46
C GLU A 27 11.27 41.83 12.43
N VAL A 28 11.30 40.52 12.22
CA VAL A 28 10.35 39.79 11.39
C VAL A 28 9.18 39.33 12.27
N LEU A 29 8.03 39.93 12.07
CA LEU A 29 6.82 39.68 12.86
C LEU A 29 5.99 38.54 12.25
N GLY A 30 5.57 37.57 13.07
CA GLY A 30 4.76 36.42 12.65
C GLY A 30 5.54 35.30 11.96
N GLY A 31 6.87 35.30 12.11
CA GLY A 31 7.76 34.31 11.54
C GLY A 31 7.77 34.26 10.01
N ILE A 32 8.18 33.11 9.46
CA ILE A 32 8.20 32.84 8.02
C ILE A 32 7.38 31.60 7.69
N LYS A 33 6.66 31.63 6.56
CA LYS A 33 5.97 30.45 6.05
C LYS A 33 6.98 29.42 5.57
N ILE A 34 6.85 28.21 6.07
CA ILE A 34 7.74 27.10 5.73
C ILE A 34 7.33 26.50 4.37
N THR A 35 6.04 26.49 4.04
CA THR A 35 5.48 25.99 2.77
C THR A 35 5.49 27.04 1.65
N GLY A 36 5.67 26.60 0.39
CA GLY A 36 5.74 27.48 -0.78
C GLY A 36 7.10 28.18 -0.91
N LEU A 37 8.11 27.44 -1.41
CA LEU A 37 9.50 27.88 -1.54
C LEU A 37 9.71 29.00 -2.58
N ASP A 38 8.67 29.32 -3.34
CA ASP A 38 8.67 30.28 -4.44
C ASP A 38 8.48 31.74 -3.99
N ARG A 39 8.18 31.97 -2.70
CA ARG A 39 7.92 33.31 -2.12
C ARG A 39 8.40 33.41 -0.68
N MET A 40 8.78 34.62 -0.27
CA MET A 40 9.23 34.94 1.09
C MET A 40 8.47 36.16 1.61
N LYS A 41 7.16 35.97 1.84
CA LYS A 41 6.30 37.02 2.40
C LYS A 41 6.54 37.16 3.90
N VAL A 42 6.93 38.37 4.30
CA VAL A 42 7.30 38.73 5.67
C VAL A 42 6.77 40.11 6.03
N THR A 43 6.49 40.32 7.31
CA THR A 43 6.22 41.65 7.86
C THR A 43 7.45 42.09 8.63
N LEU A 44 8.15 43.11 8.12
CA LEU A 44 9.37 43.65 8.72
C LEU A 44 9.05 44.90 9.54
N LYS A 45 9.66 45.00 10.71
CA LYS A 45 9.77 46.21 11.49
C LYS A 45 11.24 46.61 11.57
N VAL A 46 11.60 47.71 10.92
CA VAL A 46 12.98 48.22 10.85
C VAL A 46 13.13 49.41 11.79
N GLN A 47 14.20 49.43 12.57
CA GLN A 47 14.53 50.52 13.49
C GLN A 47 16.03 50.81 13.46
N HIS A 48 16.41 52.09 13.42
CA HIS A 48 17.81 52.51 13.55
C HIS A 48 18.23 52.52 15.02
N GLN A 49 19.42 52.00 15.36
CA GLN A 49 19.83 51.87 16.77
C GLN A 49 20.24 53.21 17.40
N GLN A 50 20.87 54.09 16.62
CA GLN A 50 21.41 55.36 17.14
C GLN A 50 20.46 56.57 16.97
N LYS A 51 19.46 56.46 16.10
CA LYS A 51 18.55 57.57 15.77
C LYS A 51 17.18 57.27 16.38
N GLN A 52 16.64 58.17 17.21
CA GLN A 52 15.29 58.04 17.79
C GLN A 52 14.22 58.44 16.76
N LEU A 53 14.13 57.67 15.68
CA LEU A 53 13.14 57.83 14.61
C LEU A 53 12.06 56.75 14.72
N LEU A 54 10.89 57.02 14.12
CA LEU A 54 9.79 56.06 14.11
C LEU A 54 10.21 54.78 13.37
N PRO A 55 9.82 53.59 13.86
CA PRO A 55 10.12 52.34 13.19
C PRO A 55 9.29 52.18 11.92
N ILE A 56 9.92 51.81 10.81
CA ILE A 56 9.24 51.46 9.56
C ILE A 56 8.59 50.08 9.74
N ARG A 57 7.32 49.93 9.36
CA ARG A 57 6.63 48.64 9.34
C ARG A 57 6.09 48.40 7.95
N ASP A 58 6.53 47.32 7.32
CA ASP A 58 6.10 47.00 5.96
C ASP A 58 5.90 45.49 5.77
N THR A 59 4.95 45.12 4.92
CA THR A 59 4.70 43.73 4.54
C THR A 59 5.07 43.53 3.09
N LEU A 60 6.14 42.79 2.86
CA LEU A 60 6.69 42.58 1.52
C LEU A 60 7.05 41.12 1.26
N ASP A 61 7.38 40.87 0.00
CA ASP A 61 7.98 39.62 -0.44
C ASP A 61 9.46 39.86 -0.72
N LEU A 62 10.35 39.27 0.08
CA LEU A 62 11.81 39.45 -0.05
C LEU A 62 12.36 38.91 -1.38
N TYR A 63 11.60 38.08 -2.10
CA TYR A 63 11.98 37.59 -3.43
C TYR A 63 11.51 38.51 -4.56
N SER A 64 10.70 39.53 -4.26
CA SER A 64 10.23 40.50 -5.25
C SER A 64 11.16 41.70 -5.30
N ARG A 65 11.89 41.85 -6.42
CA ARG A 65 12.83 42.96 -6.64
C ARG A 65 12.20 44.34 -6.45
N THR A 66 10.98 44.53 -6.95
CA THR A 66 10.24 45.80 -6.80
C THR A 66 9.95 46.13 -5.35
N HIS A 67 9.60 45.14 -4.53
CA HIS A 67 9.32 45.38 -3.11
C HIS A 67 10.60 45.62 -2.31
N THR A 68 11.69 44.91 -2.62
CA THR A 68 12.97 45.13 -1.96
C THR A 68 13.55 46.50 -2.28
N GLU A 69 13.45 46.96 -3.53
CA GLU A 69 13.91 48.30 -3.94
C GLU A 69 13.11 49.40 -3.22
N GLN A 70 11.77 49.25 -3.13
CA GLN A 70 10.92 50.17 -2.37
C GLN A 70 11.30 50.21 -0.88
N LEU A 71 11.55 49.06 -0.27
CA LEU A 71 11.98 48.99 1.12
C LEU A 71 13.34 49.68 1.34
N ILE A 72 14.33 49.39 0.49
CA ILE A 72 15.67 50.00 0.57
C ILE A 72 15.59 51.51 0.42
N GLN A 73 14.81 52.00 -0.54
CA GLN A 73 14.60 53.43 -0.73
C GLN A 73 13.94 54.05 0.50
N THR A 74 12.89 53.43 1.03
CA THR A 74 12.19 53.91 2.24
C THR A 74 13.10 53.95 3.47
N ILE A 75 13.98 52.96 3.64
CA ILE A 75 14.96 52.91 4.75
C ILE A 75 16.02 54.00 4.56
N SER A 76 16.53 54.17 3.33
CA SER A 76 17.55 55.16 3.01
C SER A 76 17.04 56.59 3.21
N GLU A 77 15.82 56.89 2.77
CA GLU A 77 15.18 58.21 2.91
C GLU A 77 14.83 58.54 4.37
N ASN A 78 14.30 57.59 5.14
CA ASN A 78 13.89 57.86 6.53
C ASN A 78 15.06 57.90 7.51
N TYR A 79 16.11 57.11 7.29
CA TYR A 79 17.21 56.97 8.24
C TYR A 79 18.54 57.60 7.76
N ASP A 80 18.56 58.30 6.61
CA ASP A 80 19.77 58.78 5.90
C ASP A 80 20.84 57.68 5.74
N ALA A 81 20.40 56.44 5.56
CA ALA A 81 21.30 55.30 5.46
C ALA A 81 21.85 55.17 4.03
N ASN A 82 23.09 54.70 3.90
CA ASN A 82 23.69 54.45 2.59
C ASN A 82 22.92 53.33 1.88
N ILE A 83 22.47 53.59 0.64
CA ILE A 83 21.71 52.65 -0.20
C ILE A 83 22.47 51.32 -0.35
N ARG A 84 23.78 51.37 -0.63
CA ARG A 84 24.60 50.15 -0.81
C ARG A 84 24.71 49.33 0.47
N GLN A 85 24.79 49.99 1.63
CA GLN A 85 24.87 49.31 2.92
C GLN A 85 23.53 48.66 3.29
N THR A 86 22.42 49.34 2.95
CA THR A 86 21.06 48.83 3.13
C THR A 86 20.77 47.65 2.22
N GLU A 87 21.23 47.68 0.96
CA GLU A 87 21.16 46.55 0.02
C GLU A 87 21.87 45.31 0.57
N ILE A 88 23.10 45.47 1.07
CA ILE A 88 23.88 44.38 1.68
C ILE A 88 23.11 43.81 2.89
N THR A 89 22.57 44.68 3.74
CA THR A 89 21.81 44.30 4.93
C THR A 89 20.57 43.47 4.60
N VAL A 90 19.78 43.90 3.60
CA VAL A 90 18.57 43.18 3.16
C VAL A 90 18.93 41.85 2.51
N SER A 91 20.04 41.79 1.77
CA SER A 91 20.55 40.54 1.17
C SER A 91 20.99 39.54 2.24
N GLU A 92 21.75 39.99 3.25
CA GLU A 92 22.19 39.15 4.37
C GLU A 92 21.01 38.64 5.21
N LEU A 93 20.03 39.51 5.52
CA LEU A 93 18.79 39.12 6.17
C LEU A 93 18.07 38.01 5.39
N THR A 94 18.00 38.15 4.06
CA THR A 94 17.33 37.16 3.20
C THR A 94 18.06 35.82 3.25
N ASN A 95 19.39 35.80 3.16
CA ASN A 95 20.20 34.59 3.27
C ASN A 95 20.06 33.89 4.63
N GLU A 96 20.00 34.66 5.72
CA GLU A 96 19.80 34.12 7.07
C GLU A 96 18.38 33.53 7.25
N LEU A 97 17.36 34.19 6.70
CA LEU A 97 15.99 33.68 6.70
C LEU A 97 15.83 32.41 5.85
N GLU A 98 16.52 32.32 4.71
CA GLU A 98 16.59 31.10 3.91
C GLU A 98 17.25 29.96 4.67
N SER A 99 18.40 30.23 5.30
CA SER A 99 19.12 29.26 6.12
C SER A 99 18.27 28.79 7.31
N TYR A 100 17.54 29.69 7.97
CA TYR A 100 16.59 29.35 9.02
C TYR A 100 15.42 28.50 8.50
N ARG A 101 14.89 28.82 7.31
CA ARG A 101 13.81 28.06 6.67
C ARG A 101 14.23 26.63 6.36
N ILE A 102 15.44 26.45 5.80
CA ILE A 102 16.01 25.13 5.51
C ILE A 102 16.18 24.33 6.80
N LYS A 103 16.80 24.93 7.83
CA LYS A 103 16.97 24.28 9.14
C LYS A 103 15.64 23.88 9.78
N ARG A 104 14.58 24.69 9.63
CA ARG A 104 13.24 24.33 10.11
C ARG A 104 12.60 23.21 9.30
N ILE A 105 12.78 23.19 7.98
CA ILE A 105 12.32 22.09 7.14
C ILE A 105 13.04 20.79 7.54
N GLU A 106 14.35 20.84 7.75
CA GLU A 106 15.15 19.69 8.22
C GLU A 106 14.77 19.26 9.64
N ALA A 107 14.49 20.19 10.55
CA ALA A 107 14.04 19.87 11.90
C ALA A 107 12.61 19.32 11.96
N LEU A 108 11.76 19.68 10.99
CA LEU A 108 10.42 19.13 10.79
C LEU A 108 10.45 17.79 10.05
N GLN A 109 11.54 17.46 9.35
CA GLN A 109 11.73 16.11 8.87
C GLN A 109 11.95 15.22 10.09
N PRO A 110 11.15 14.16 10.28
CA PRO A 110 11.36 13.25 11.39
C PRO A 110 12.80 12.74 11.30
N LYS A 111 13.57 12.91 12.39
CA LYS A 111 14.86 12.24 12.54
C LYS A 111 14.60 10.76 12.32
N GLN A 112 15.36 10.12 11.42
CA GLN A 112 15.29 8.67 11.27
C GLN A 112 15.63 8.06 12.62
N GLU A 113 14.61 7.57 13.33
CA GLU A 113 14.83 6.82 14.55
C GLU A 113 15.70 5.60 14.20
N PRO A 114 16.70 5.27 15.03
CA PRO A 114 17.49 4.06 14.82
C PRO A 114 16.53 2.87 14.77
N LEU A 115 16.70 2.02 13.75
CA LEU A 115 15.89 0.82 13.59
C LEU A 115 15.96 0.01 14.88
N PRO A 116 14.82 -0.43 15.45
CA PRO A 116 14.82 -1.23 16.67
C PRO A 116 15.66 -2.49 16.47
N GLU A 117 16.79 -2.60 17.16
CA GLU A 117 17.62 -3.80 17.13
C GLU A 117 16.96 -4.91 17.94
N LEU A 118 16.84 -6.09 17.33
CA LEU A 118 16.35 -7.28 18.00
C LEU A 118 17.33 -7.72 19.09
N THR A 119 16.81 -8.03 20.28
CA THR A 119 17.59 -8.78 21.27
C THR A 119 17.93 -10.19 20.74
N THR A 120 19.01 -10.79 21.24
CA THR A 120 19.41 -12.16 20.88
C THR A 120 18.29 -13.16 21.12
N ALA A 121 17.62 -13.09 22.27
CA ALA A 121 16.49 -13.94 22.62
C ALA A 121 15.30 -13.79 21.65
N GLN A 122 14.93 -12.56 21.28
CA GLN A 122 13.85 -12.32 20.31
C GLN A 122 14.20 -12.85 18.92
N ARG A 123 15.46 -12.68 18.50
CA ARG A 123 15.96 -13.20 17.23
C ARG A 123 15.94 -14.72 17.20
N GLU A 124 16.40 -15.38 18.25
CA GLU A 124 16.40 -16.83 18.38
C GLU A 124 14.97 -17.39 18.40
N ALA A 125 14.05 -16.76 19.12
CA ALA A 125 12.64 -17.15 19.15
C ALA A 125 12.00 -17.08 17.75
N ALA A 126 12.24 -15.98 17.02
CA ALA A 126 11.72 -15.81 15.65
C ALA A 126 12.30 -16.84 14.67
N ILE A 127 13.62 -17.08 14.71
CA ILE A 127 14.28 -18.10 13.86
C ILE A 127 13.79 -19.51 14.23
N SER A 128 13.63 -19.79 15.53
CA SER A 128 13.15 -21.07 16.03
C SER A 128 11.75 -21.37 15.49
N GLU A 129 10.83 -20.39 15.49
CA GLU A 129 9.51 -20.56 14.88
C GLU A 129 9.60 -20.82 13.37
N LEU A 130 10.44 -20.08 12.64
CA LEU A 130 10.62 -20.27 11.18
C LEU A 130 11.21 -21.63 10.81
N LYS A 131 11.90 -22.32 11.74
CA LYS A 131 12.46 -23.67 11.51
C LYS A 131 11.49 -24.81 11.78
N LYS A 132 10.34 -24.57 12.42
CA LYS A 132 9.40 -25.63 12.81
C LYS A 132 8.63 -26.20 11.61
N PRO A 133 8.33 -27.51 11.59
CA PRO A 133 7.52 -28.11 10.53
C PRO A 133 6.10 -27.52 10.49
N ASN A 134 5.41 -27.68 9.37
CA ASN A 134 4.06 -27.17 9.13
C ASN A 134 3.96 -25.64 9.34
N LEU A 135 4.97 -24.91 8.88
CA LEU A 135 5.14 -23.47 9.15
C LEU A 135 3.89 -22.67 8.80
N LEU A 136 3.31 -22.84 7.60
CA LEU A 136 2.12 -22.10 7.17
C LEU A 136 0.89 -22.36 8.05
N GLN A 137 0.67 -23.60 8.50
CA GLN A 137 -0.44 -23.94 9.39
C GLN A 137 -0.26 -23.28 10.76
N ARG A 138 0.96 -23.32 11.29
CA ARG A 138 1.32 -22.63 12.55
C ARG A 138 1.16 -21.12 12.42
N THR A 139 1.59 -20.55 11.30
CA THR A 139 1.42 -19.13 11.00
C THR A 139 -0.05 -18.74 10.96
N ALA A 140 -0.91 -19.51 10.29
CA ALA A 140 -2.35 -19.26 10.30
C ALA A 140 -2.96 -19.29 11.71
N GLN A 141 -2.55 -20.26 12.54
CA GLN A 141 -2.99 -20.35 13.94
C GLN A 141 -2.50 -19.17 14.78
N MET A 142 -1.24 -18.75 14.62
CA MET A 142 -0.69 -17.58 15.31
C MET A 142 -1.36 -16.28 14.86
N ILE A 143 -1.69 -16.13 13.57
CA ILE A 143 -2.47 -15.00 13.05
C ILE A 143 -3.82 -14.94 13.77
N HIS A 144 -4.51 -16.08 13.91
CA HIS A 144 -5.76 -16.14 14.66
C HIS A 144 -5.57 -15.73 16.13
N GLN A 145 -4.52 -16.25 16.78
CA GLN A 145 -4.17 -15.91 18.16
C GLN A 145 -3.69 -14.46 18.36
N SER A 146 -3.44 -13.71 17.28
CA SER A 146 -3.14 -12.29 17.34
C SER A 146 -4.38 -11.39 17.35
N GLY A 147 -5.58 -11.99 17.34
CA GLY A 147 -6.87 -11.29 17.41
C GLY A 147 -7.56 -11.11 16.05
N ILE A 148 -7.08 -11.78 14.99
CA ILE A 148 -7.73 -11.80 13.67
C ILE A 148 -8.74 -12.95 13.63
N VAL A 149 -10.02 -12.61 13.43
CA VAL A 149 -11.13 -13.56 13.50
C VAL A 149 -11.61 -13.96 12.11
N GLY A 150 -11.59 -15.25 11.82
CA GLY A 150 -11.95 -15.79 10.51
C GLY A 150 -10.95 -15.38 9.43
N GLU A 151 -11.36 -15.47 8.16
CA GLU A 151 -10.54 -15.04 7.01
C GLU A 151 -9.12 -15.65 6.99
N ALA A 152 -8.97 -16.89 7.47
CA ALA A 152 -7.66 -17.51 7.73
C ALA A 152 -6.79 -17.57 6.46
N THR A 153 -7.39 -18.00 5.34
CA THR A 153 -6.71 -18.07 4.04
C THR A 153 -6.32 -16.69 3.53
N SER A 154 -7.27 -15.74 3.52
CA SER A 154 -7.04 -14.34 3.11
C SER A 154 -5.94 -13.67 3.93
N SER A 155 -5.96 -13.87 5.25
CA SER A 155 -4.99 -13.30 6.18
C SER A 155 -3.59 -13.86 5.98
N LEU A 156 -3.49 -15.17 5.77
CA LEU A 156 -2.21 -15.82 5.48
C LEU A 156 -1.62 -15.36 4.14
N ILE A 157 -2.44 -15.30 3.08
CA ILE A 157 -2.00 -14.79 1.77
C ILE A 157 -1.47 -13.37 1.89
N ALA A 158 -2.23 -12.48 2.55
CA ALA A 158 -1.84 -11.09 2.75
C ALA A 158 -0.54 -10.96 3.54
N TYR A 159 -0.39 -11.71 4.63
CA TYR A 159 0.84 -11.71 5.42
C TYR A 159 2.06 -12.18 4.60
N LEU A 160 1.93 -13.27 3.82
CA LEU A 160 3.00 -13.76 2.94
C LEU A 160 3.36 -12.73 1.86
N VAL A 161 2.36 -12.08 1.27
CA VAL A 161 2.57 -11.01 0.27
C VAL A 161 3.32 -9.83 0.91
N TYR A 162 2.99 -9.43 2.14
CA TYR A 162 3.70 -8.34 2.83
C TYR A 162 5.17 -8.66 3.10
N CYS A 163 5.53 -9.94 3.29
CA CYS A 163 6.93 -10.37 3.39
C CYS A 163 7.72 -10.07 2.11
N THR A 164 7.08 -10.14 0.94
CA THR A 164 7.76 -9.96 -0.37
C THR A 164 8.30 -8.55 -0.59
N ARG A 165 7.96 -7.55 0.25
CA ARG A 165 8.56 -6.21 0.18
C ARG A 165 10.09 -6.24 0.26
N LYS A 166 10.68 -7.27 0.88
CA LYS A 166 12.13 -7.50 1.00
C LYS A 166 12.75 -8.20 -0.22
N GLN A 167 11.93 -8.60 -1.19
CA GLN A 167 12.36 -9.23 -2.44
C GLN A 167 12.47 -8.18 -3.55
N PRO A 168 13.29 -8.43 -4.59
CA PRO A 168 13.48 -7.48 -5.68
C PRO A 168 12.23 -7.32 -6.54
N ILE A 169 11.31 -8.29 -6.52
CA ILE A 169 10.03 -8.27 -7.23
C ILE A 169 8.92 -8.55 -6.20
N PRO A 170 8.46 -7.53 -5.45
CA PRO A 170 7.40 -7.69 -4.49
C PRO A 170 6.05 -7.95 -5.17
N LEU A 171 5.17 -8.64 -4.46
CA LEU A 171 3.76 -8.77 -4.82
C LEU A 171 2.95 -7.64 -4.21
N HIS A 172 1.76 -7.43 -4.77
CA HIS A 172 0.81 -6.43 -4.31
C HIS A 172 -0.55 -7.09 -4.06
N ILE A 173 -1.34 -6.50 -3.18
CA ILE A 173 -2.63 -7.07 -2.79
C ILE A 173 -3.73 -6.02 -2.77
N MET A 174 -4.94 -6.44 -3.11
CA MET A 174 -6.13 -5.61 -3.02
C MET A 174 -7.26 -6.37 -2.34
N PHE A 175 -7.86 -5.75 -1.33
CA PHE A 175 -9.05 -6.26 -0.66
C PHE A 175 -10.31 -5.70 -1.33
N LEU A 176 -11.21 -6.59 -1.73
CA LEU A 176 -12.48 -6.30 -2.38
C LEU A 176 -13.67 -6.77 -1.56
N GLY A 177 -14.77 -6.03 -1.65
CA GLY A 177 -15.94 -6.26 -0.80
C GLY A 177 -16.84 -5.03 -0.71
N ALA A 178 -18.10 -5.23 -0.31
CA ALA A 178 -19.07 -4.17 -0.16
C ALA A 178 -18.66 -3.17 0.94
N SER A 179 -19.18 -1.94 0.91
CA SER A 179 -18.96 -1.02 2.04
C SER A 179 -19.44 -1.67 3.34
N GLY A 180 -18.66 -1.52 4.41
CA GLY A 180 -18.93 -2.16 5.71
C GLY A 180 -18.55 -3.64 5.83
N SER A 181 -18.01 -4.28 4.79
CA SER A 181 -17.63 -5.71 4.83
C SER A 181 -16.34 -6.04 5.58
N GLY A 182 -15.78 -5.10 6.34
CA GLY A 182 -14.54 -5.34 7.11
C GLY A 182 -13.22 -5.37 6.31
N LYS A 183 -13.19 -4.91 5.04
CA LYS A 183 -11.96 -4.86 4.22
C LYS A 183 -10.82 -4.11 4.90
N THR A 184 -11.09 -2.86 5.29
CA THR A 184 -10.10 -1.97 5.90
C THR A 184 -9.64 -2.54 7.24
N TYR A 185 -10.58 -3.06 8.03
CA TYR A 185 -10.27 -3.77 9.28
C TYR A 185 -9.33 -4.96 9.05
N LEU A 186 -9.59 -5.81 8.06
CA LEU A 186 -8.73 -6.95 7.75
C LEU A 186 -7.31 -6.49 7.36
N GLN A 187 -7.23 -5.48 6.48
CA GLN A 187 -5.96 -4.89 6.06
C GLN A 187 -5.16 -4.32 7.26
N GLU A 188 -5.81 -3.54 8.12
CA GLU A 188 -5.22 -2.93 9.32
C GLU A 188 -4.73 -3.99 10.31
N ARG A 189 -5.55 -5.00 10.62
CA ARG A 189 -5.14 -6.05 11.58
C ARG A 189 -3.93 -6.85 11.09
N ILE A 190 -3.86 -7.14 9.79
CA ILE A 190 -2.71 -7.83 9.22
C ILE A 190 -1.49 -6.89 9.17
N SER A 191 -1.69 -5.59 8.97
CA SER A 191 -0.59 -4.61 8.98
C SER A 191 0.04 -4.44 10.37
N GLU A 192 -0.71 -4.68 11.45
CA GLU A 192 -0.16 -4.68 12.81
C GLU A 192 0.93 -5.74 13.03
N LEU A 193 0.94 -6.80 12.20
CA LEU A 193 1.95 -7.87 12.20
C LEU A 193 3.26 -7.47 11.51
N ILE A 194 3.29 -6.30 10.87
CA ILE A 194 4.46 -5.74 10.19
C ILE A 194 5.12 -4.70 11.11
N PRO A 195 6.47 -4.64 11.17
CA PRO A 195 7.17 -3.63 11.97
C PRO A 195 6.77 -2.21 11.56
N GLN A 196 6.64 -1.32 12.54
CA GLN A 196 6.20 0.07 12.33
C GLN A 196 7.13 0.82 11.37
N GLU A 197 8.43 0.58 11.51
CA GLU A 197 9.45 1.13 10.64
C GLU A 197 9.26 0.74 9.17
N ASP A 198 8.61 -0.39 8.87
CA ASP A 198 8.48 -0.97 7.54
C ASP A 198 7.14 -0.67 6.86
N LYS A 199 6.26 0.11 7.48
CA LYS A 199 4.94 0.44 6.93
C LYS A 199 4.71 1.94 6.79
N ILE A 200 3.91 2.30 5.80
CA ILE A 200 3.45 3.66 5.54
C ILE A 200 1.93 3.58 5.37
N GLU A 201 1.21 4.15 6.32
CA GLU A 201 -0.25 4.22 6.34
C GLU A 201 -0.70 5.54 5.72
N ILE A 202 -1.52 5.46 4.67
CA ILE A 202 -1.93 6.60 3.88
C ILE A 202 -3.45 6.60 3.74
N THR A 203 -4.09 7.53 4.44
CA THR A 203 -5.54 7.77 4.35
C THR A 203 -5.89 8.57 3.09
N GLN A 204 -5.09 9.59 2.77
CA GLN A 204 -5.27 10.42 1.58
C GLN A 204 -3.91 10.85 1.04
N ILE A 205 -3.78 10.82 -0.29
CA ILE A 205 -2.55 11.18 -0.97
C ILE A 205 -2.81 12.04 -2.20
N THR A 206 -1.98 13.07 -2.39
CA THR A 206 -1.98 13.87 -3.60
C THR A 206 -1.10 13.22 -4.66
N GLU A 207 -1.42 13.45 -5.94
CA GLU A 207 -0.65 12.90 -7.08
C GLU A 207 0.86 13.15 -6.97
N ASN A 208 1.25 14.30 -6.42
CA ASN A 208 2.65 14.71 -6.35
C ASN A 208 3.38 14.18 -5.11
N ALA A 209 2.67 13.79 -4.06
CA ALA A 209 3.27 13.43 -2.77
C ALA A 209 4.30 12.30 -2.90
N LEU A 210 4.01 11.29 -3.74
CA LEU A 210 4.92 10.16 -3.94
C LEU A 210 6.29 10.54 -4.51
N TYR A 211 6.39 11.67 -5.23
CA TYR A 211 7.67 12.12 -5.79
C TYR A 211 8.52 12.92 -4.81
N TYR A 212 7.97 13.33 -3.67
CA TYR A 212 8.68 14.14 -2.66
C TYR A 212 9.31 13.32 -1.53
N PHE A 213 9.10 11.99 -1.51
CA PHE A 213 9.87 11.10 -0.64
C PHE A 213 11.35 11.11 -1.02
N LYS A 214 12.24 10.84 -0.06
CA LYS A 214 13.67 10.66 -0.35
C LYS A 214 13.88 9.44 -1.23
N GLN A 215 14.98 9.41 -1.98
CA GLN A 215 15.23 8.43 -3.02
C GLN A 215 15.03 6.96 -2.58
N HIS A 216 15.44 6.59 -1.37
CA HIS A 216 15.30 5.22 -0.86
C HIS A 216 14.28 5.09 0.30
N GLU A 217 13.47 6.11 0.55
CA GLU A 217 12.57 6.13 1.72
C GLU A 217 11.47 5.09 1.64
N LEU A 218 10.98 4.82 0.43
CA LEU A 218 9.96 3.80 0.18
C LEU A 218 10.54 2.39 0.04
N GLN A 219 11.86 2.23 0.03
CA GLN A 219 12.48 0.94 -0.22
C GLN A 219 12.15 -0.07 0.90
N ASN A 220 11.70 -1.26 0.49
CA ASN A 220 11.23 -2.34 1.36
C ASN A 220 10.06 -1.95 2.28
N LYS A 221 9.29 -0.90 1.94
CA LYS A 221 8.12 -0.48 2.71
C LYS A 221 6.83 -1.12 2.20
N LEU A 222 5.92 -1.34 3.14
CA LEU A 222 4.51 -1.67 2.87
C LEU A 222 3.70 -0.37 2.84
N ILE A 223 3.18 -0.01 1.68
CA ILE A 223 2.28 1.14 1.51
C ILE A 223 0.85 0.63 1.66
N LEU A 224 0.13 1.14 2.66
CA LEU A 224 -1.24 0.80 2.99
C LEU A 224 -2.15 1.97 2.57
N ILE A 225 -3.08 1.71 1.65
CA ILE A 225 -4.05 2.70 1.19
C ILE A 225 -5.46 2.22 1.58
N GLU A 226 -6.06 2.89 2.55
CA GLU A 226 -7.34 2.48 3.13
C GLU A 226 -8.51 2.60 2.15
N ASP A 227 -8.55 3.65 1.32
CA ASP A 227 -9.57 3.82 0.28
C ASP A 227 -8.95 4.22 -1.05
N LEU A 228 -8.84 3.23 -1.93
CA LEU A 228 -8.37 3.43 -3.29
C LEU A 228 -9.36 4.23 -4.16
N ASP A 229 -10.66 4.23 -3.83
CA ASP A 229 -11.67 4.94 -4.60
C ASP A 229 -11.50 6.47 -4.45
N GLY A 230 -10.98 6.93 -3.30
CA GLY A 230 -10.62 8.34 -3.04
C GLY A 230 -9.24 8.76 -3.55
N ALA A 231 -8.37 7.80 -3.91
CA ALA A 231 -6.98 8.04 -4.30
C ALA A 231 -6.73 7.89 -5.82
N LEU A 232 -7.76 8.10 -6.65
CA LEU A 232 -7.72 7.87 -8.10
C LEU A 232 -6.54 8.57 -8.82
N SER A 233 -6.17 9.77 -8.37
CA SER A 233 -5.08 10.55 -8.95
C SER A 233 -3.69 9.94 -8.74
N VAL A 234 -3.54 9.01 -7.79
CA VAL A 234 -2.23 8.45 -7.39
C VAL A 234 -1.94 7.09 -8.02
N PHE A 235 -2.89 6.53 -8.77
CA PHE A 235 -2.72 5.22 -9.41
C PHE A 235 -1.59 5.17 -10.42
N TYR A 236 -1.37 6.23 -11.19
CA TYR A 236 -0.31 6.22 -12.20
C TYR A 236 1.08 6.07 -11.56
N PRO A 237 1.49 6.93 -10.61
CA PRO A 237 2.77 6.74 -9.90
C PRO A 237 2.86 5.38 -9.19
N LEU A 238 1.78 4.91 -8.55
CA LEU A 238 1.77 3.59 -7.90
C LEU A 238 2.03 2.46 -8.91
N ARG A 239 1.38 2.48 -10.08
CA ARG A 239 1.58 1.48 -11.13
C ARG A 239 3.03 1.45 -11.64
N GLU A 240 3.64 2.62 -11.77
CA GLU A 240 5.05 2.74 -12.15
C GLU A 240 5.98 2.20 -11.04
N LEU A 241 5.69 2.47 -9.76
CA LEU A 241 6.40 1.84 -8.64
C LEU A 241 6.26 0.31 -8.64
N GLN A 242 5.06 -0.22 -8.87
CA GLN A 242 4.81 -1.67 -8.94
C GLN A 242 5.58 -2.33 -10.10
N THR A 243 5.61 -1.68 -11.27
CA THR A 243 6.17 -2.29 -12.49
C THR A 243 7.67 -2.05 -12.62
N LYS A 244 8.12 -0.80 -12.45
CA LYS A 244 9.50 -0.35 -12.67
C LYS A 244 10.32 -0.25 -11.39
N ARG A 245 9.68 -0.31 -10.22
CA ARG A 245 10.32 -0.17 -8.90
C ARG A 245 11.02 1.18 -8.72
N ARG A 246 10.64 2.16 -9.52
CA ARG A 246 11.10 3.54 -9.43
C ARG A 246 10.09 4.46 -10.08
N ILE A 247 9.96 5.66 -9.56
CA ILE A 247 9.26 6.77 -10.17
C ILE A 247 10.17 7.97 -10.23
N SER A 248 10.01 8.77 -11.27
CA SER A 248 10.76 10.00 -11.43
C SER A 248 9.85 11.11 -11.94
N LYS A 249 9.97 12.29 -11.38
CA LYS A 249 9.27 13.49 -11.87
C LYS A 249 10.26 14.64 -12.00
N THR A 250 10.31 15.19 -13.20
CA THR A 250 11.08 16.40 -13.47
C THR A 250 10.23 17.61 -13.11
N VAL A 251 10.71 18.41 -12.17
CA VAL A 251 10.05 19.64 -11.73
C VAL A 251 11.01 20.82 -11.89
N THR A 252 10.46 21.96 -12.28
CA THR A 252 11.22 23.20 -12.37
C THR A 252 11.10 23.92 -11.03
N LEU A 253 12.22 24.04 -10.32
CA LEU A 253 12.31 24.86 -9.12
C LEU A 253 12.96 26.18 -9.46
N LYS A 254 12.49 27.26 -8.83
CA LYS A 254 13.23 28.53 -8.84
C LYS A 254 14.37 28.40 -7.84
N ASP A 255 15.59 28.62 -8.31
CA ASP A 255 16.75 28.79 -7.45
C ASP A 255 16.63 30.13 -6.68
N SER A 256 17.41 30.32 -5.61
CA SER A 256 17.42 31.57 -4.81
C SER A 256 17.75 32.81 -5.64
N LYS A 257 18.33 32.62 -6.83
CA LYS A 257 18.64 33.67 -7.83
C LYS A 257 17.52 33.94 -8.85
N GLY A 258 16.34 33.33 -8.70
CA GLY A 258 15.20 33.49 -9.60
C GLY A 258 15.29 32.70 -10.93
N ASN A 259 16.41 32.00 -11.16
CA ASN A 259 16.60 31.16 -12.34
C ASN A 259 15.81 29.86 -12.21
N LEU A 260 15.20 29.43 -13.32
CA LEU A 260 14.49 28.16 -13.40
C LEU A 260 15.50 27.00 -13.50
N LYS A 261 15.69 26.27 -12.40
CA LYS A 261 16.49 25.05 -12.35
C LYS A 261 15.57 23.84 -12.47
N THR A 262 15.81 23.04 -13.49
CA THR A 262 15.11 21.77 -13.68
C THR A 262 15.77 20.71 -12.82
N ILE A 263 15.03 20.12 -11.89
CA ILE A 263 15.51 18.98 -11.07
C ILE A 263 14.65 17.76 -11.33
N THR A 264 15.24 16.56 -11.28
CA THR A 264 14.51 15.30 -11.39
C THR A 264 14.43 14.66 -10.02
N LEU A 265 13.24 14.67 -9.44
CA LEU A 265 12.92 13.92 -8.22
C LEU A 265 12.82 12.44 -8.59
N THR A 266 13.58 11.58 -7.92
CA THR A 266 13.57 10.14 -8.16
C THR A 266 13.32 9.43 -6.84
N VAL A 267 12.38 8.49 -6.84
CA VAL A 267 12.05 7.64 -5.70
C VAL A 267 12.11 6.19 -6.13
N GLU A 268 12.80 5.37 -5.37
CA GLU A 268 13.07 3.97 -5.62
C GLU A 268 12.30 3.07 -4.66
N GLY A 269 11.84 1.94 -5.19
CA GLY A 269 11.37 0.80 -4.44
C GLY A 269 12.49 -0.23 -4.22
N PRO A 270 12.16 -1.53 -4.07
CA PRO A 270 10.84 -2.14 -4.17
C PRO A 270 9.87 -1.73 -3.04
N VAL A 271 8.57 -1.72 -3.33
CA VAL A 271 7.47 -1.49 -2.36
C VAL A 271 6.46 -2.61 -2.43
N CYS A 272 5.85 -2.99 -1.31
CA CYS A 272 4.60 -3.75 -1.33
C CYS A 272 3.44 -2.76 -1.22
N VAL A 273 2.40 -2.93 -2.03
CA VAL A 273 1.23 -2.03 -2.01
C VAL A 273 0.03 -2.87 -1.64
N SER A 274 -0.70 -2.41 -0.63
CA SER A 274 -1.99 -2.97 -0.23
C SER A 274 -3.04 -1.90 -0.29
N GLY A 275 -4.19 -2.20 -0.87
CA GLY A 275 -5.31 -1.27 -0.86
C GLY A 275 -6.67 -1.93 -0.74
N CYS A 276 -7.66 -1.20 -0.26
CA CYS A 276 -9.05 -1.64 -0.25
C CYS A 276 -9.86 -0.91 -1.33
N THR A 277 -10.79 -1.62 -1.96
CA THR A 277 -11.74 -1.00 -2.90
C THR A 277 -13.08 -1.71 -2.90
N THR A 278 -14.12 -0.97 -3.30
CA THR A 278 -15.47 -1.52 -3.53
C THR A 278 -15.72 -1.91 -5.00
N LYS A 279 -14.84 -1.53 -5.94
CA LYS A 279 -15.14 -1.58 -7.38
C LYS A 279 -14.23 -2.53 -8.14
N GLU A 280 -14.71 -3.73 -8.42
CA GLU A 280 -13.94 -4.75 -9.14
C GLU A 280 -13.53 -4.35 -10.57
N LYS A 281 -14.41 -3.64 -11.30
CA LYS A 281 -14.20 -3.30 -12.73
C LYS A 281 -13.49 -1.98 -13.00
N ILE A 282 -13.44 -1.03 -12.05
CA ILE A 282 -12.81 0.28 -12.28
C ILE A 282 -11.27 0.18 -12.32
N TYR A 283 -10.71 -0.95 -11.90
CA TYR A 283 -9.28 -1.13 -11.73
C TYR A 283 -8.67 -2.21 -12.63
N GLU A 284 -9.22 -2.52 -13.80
CA GLU A 284 -8.73 -3.65 -14.62
C GLU A 284 -7.20 -3.65 -14.81
N ASP A 285 -6.57 -2.48 -14.93
CA ASP A 285 -5.12 -2.42 -15.02
C ASP A 285 -4.38 -2.72 -13.71
N ASN A 286 -4.86 -2.24 -12.56
CA ASN A 286 -4.20 -2.45 -11.25
C ASN A 286 -4.60 -3.78 -10.61
N ALA A 287 -5.87 -4.18 -10.73
CA ALA A 287 -6.42 -5.46 -10.27
C ALA A 287 -5.74 -6.67 -10.92
N ASN A 288 -5.18 -6.48 -12.12
CA ASN A 288 -4.38 -7.49 -12.80
C ASN A 288 -2.89 -7.51 -12.38
N ARG A 289 -2.43 -6.53 -11.61
CA ARG A 289 -1.07 -6.45 -11.02
C ARG A 289 -1.05 -6.82 -9.53
N CYS A 290 -2.23 -7.04 -8.94
CA CYS A 290 -2.40 -7.39 -7.55
C CYS A 290 -3.09 -8.76 -7.40
N ILE A 291 -2.81 -9.43 -6.29
CA ILE A 291 -3.64 -10.52 -5.80
C ILE A 291 -4.93 -9.91 -5.26
N LEU A 292 -6.07 -10.42 -5.73
CA LEU A 292 -7.38 -9.93 -5.35
C LEU A 292 -7.95 -10.84 -4.27
N LEU A 293 -8.10 -10.31 -3.06
CA LEU A 293 -8.75 -11.00 -1.96
C LEU A 293 -10.14 -10.42 -1.76
N TYR A 294 -11.13 -11.30 -1.66
CA TYR A 294 -12.50 -10.88 -1.45
C TYR A 294 -12.89 -11.21 -0.01
N THR A 295 -13.42 -10.22 0.70
CA THR A 295 -13.88 -10.45 2.07
C THR A 295 -15.06 -11.42 2.09
N ASP A 296 -15.06 -12.31 3.07
CA ASP A 296 -16.16 -13.18 3.42
C ASP A 296 -17.33 -12.33 3.98
N GLN A 297 -18.50 -12.50 3.36
CA GLN A 297 -19.74 -11.81 3.72
C GLN A 297 -20.80 -12.83 4.19
N SER A 298 -20.34 -14.02 4.58
CA SER A 298 -21.20 -15.08 5.10
C SER A 298 -21.75 -14.74 6.49
N ARG A 299 -22.93 -15.28 6.79
CA ARG A 299 -23.55 -15.11 8.12
C ARG A 299 -22.74 -15.81 9.20
N GLU A 300 -22.05 -16.89 8.86
CA GLU A 300 -21.14 -17.61 9.74
C GLU A 300 -19.98 -16.71 10.17
N GLN A 301 -19.41 -15.95 9.23
CA GLN A 301 -18.34 -15.01 9.55
C GLN A 301 -18.85 -13.85 10.43
N ASP A 302 -20.03 -13.31 10.14
CA ASP A 302 -20.65 -12.27 10.99
C ASP A 302 -20.84 -12.76 12.43
N LYS A 303 -21.29 -14.02 12.62
CA LYS A 303 -21.43 -14.63 13.96
C LYS A 303 -20.10 -14.70 14.70
N ARG A 304 -19.05 -15.21 14.04
CA ARG A 304 -17.70 -15.30 14.66
C ARG A 304 -17.19 -13.93 15.09
N ILE A 305 -17.38 -12.91 14.24
CA ILE A 305 -16.98 -11.53 14.56
C ILE A 305 -17.76 -11.02 15.77
N ASN A 306 -19.08 -11.19 15.81
CA ASN A 306 -19.91 -10.75 16.92
C ASN A 306 -19.56 -11.46 18.23
N GLU A 307 -19.33 -12.78 18.19
CA GLU A 307 -18.89 -13.57 19.33
C GLU A 307 -17.55 -13.04 19.88
N TYR A 308 -16.59 -12.78 19.01
CA TYR A 308 -15.31 -12.21 19.44
C TYR A 308 -15.45 -10.80 20.03
N GLN A 309 -16.26 -9.93 19.43
CA GLN A 309 -16.51 -8.59 19.97
C GLN A 309 -17.21 -8.65 21.33
N ALA A 310 -18.14 -9.59 21.52
CA ALA A 310 -18.79 -9.83 22.81
C ALA A 310 -17.78 -10.31 23.86
N ASN A 311 -16.93 -11.29 23.53
CA ASN A 311 -15.90 -11.79 24.43
C ASN A 311 -14.86 -10.71 24.78
N LEU A 312 -14.53 -9.84 23.83
CA LEU A 312 -13.64 -8.69 24.05
C LEU A 312 -14.26 -7.69 25.02
N ALA A 313 -15.56 -7.41 24.87
CA ALA A 313 -16.30 -6.51 25.77
C ALA A 313 -16.51 -7.13 27.16
N ALA A 314 -16.64 -8.46 27.24
CA ALA A 314 -16.73 -9.21 28.49
C ALA A 314 -15.38 -9.36 29.22
N GLY A 315 -14.26 -8.99 28.59
CA GLY A 315 -12.92 -9.12 29.17
C GLY A 315 -12.37 -10.56 29.15
N GLU A 316 -12.97 -11.45 28.37
CA GLU A 316 -12.57 -12.86 28.24
C GLU A 316 -11.38 -13.07 27.29
N VAL A 317 -11.04 -12.03 26.51
CA VAL A 317 -9.93 -12.06 25.55
C VAL A 317 -8.63 -11.62 26.22
N ASN A 318 -7.61 -12.48 26.16
CA ASN A 318 -6.27 -12.17 26.66
C ASN A 318 -5.49 -11.26 25.69
N ARG A 319 -5.60 -9.94 25.90
CA ARG A 319 -4.92 -8.92 25.08
C ARG A 319 -3.40 -8.98 25.15
N GLU A 320 -2.83 -9.36 26.29
CA GLU A 320 -1.38 -9.50 26.43
C GLU A 320 -0.85 -10.60 25.51
N ARG A 321 -1.57 -11.72 25.44
CA ARG A 321 -1.22 -12.83 24.56
C ARG A 321 -1.32 -12.44 23.08
N GLU A 322 -2.36 -11.71 22.69
CA GLU A 322 -2.47 -11.19 21.32
C GLU A 322 -1.28 -10.29 20.96
N GLN A 323 -0.91 -9.40 21.87
CA GLN A 323 0.21 -8.48 21.68
C GLN A 323 1.55 -9.23 21.58
N GLN A 324 1.74 -10.30 22.35
CA GLN A 324 2.92 -11.17 22.26
C GLN A 324 3.04 -11.80 20.87
N TYR A 325 1.95 -12.31 20.29
CA TYR A 325 1.98 -12.84 18.92
C TYR A 325 2.24 -11.76 17.87
N LYS A 326 1.66 -10.56 18.02
CA LYS A 326 1.95 -9.43 17.12
C LYS A 326 3.43 -9.06 17.15
N GLU A 327 4.04 -9.01 18.33
CA GLU A 327 5.46 -8.70 18.46
C GLU A 327 6.35 -9.83 17.91
N LEU A 328 5.97 -11.10 18.13
CA LEU A 328 6.63 -12.24 17.50
C LEU A 328 6.60 -12.14 15.96
N PHE A 329 5.46 -11.75 15.37
CA PHE A 329 5.36 -11.56 13.92
C PHE A 329 6.25 -10.44 13.40
N ARG A 330 6.34 -9.31 14.12
CA ARG A 330 7.28 -8.22 13.78
C ARG A 330 8.72 -8.69 13.85
N ASN A 331 9.06 -9.51 14.84
CA ASN A 331 10.40 -10.08 14.98
C ASN A 331 10.71 -11.09 13.86
N ILE A 332 9.75 -11.95 13.49
CA ILE A 332 9.84 -12.82 12.30
C ILE A 332 10.13 -11.97 11.06
N GLN A 333 9.35 -10.90 10.85
CA GLN A 333 9.54 -10.00 9.71
C GLN A 333 10.94 -9.39 9.68
N ARG A 334 11.47 -8.93 10.82
CA ARG A 334 12.82 -8.35 10.94
C ARG A 334 13.92 -9.35 10.60
N VAL A 335 13.76 -10.61 11.01
CA VAL A 335 14.74 -11.69 10.79
C VAL A 335 14.81 -12.14 9.33
N LEU A 336 13.69 -12.13 8.58
CA LEU A 336 13.69 -12.51 7.17
C LEU A 336 14.69 -11.68 6.36
N SER A 337 15.60 -12.36 5.65
CA SER A 337 16.66 -11.72 4.88
C SER A 337 16.40 -11.85 3.37
N PRO A 338 16.68 -10.81 2.55
CA PRO A 338 16.61 -10.92 1.10
C PRO A 338 17.51 -12.05 0.58
N ILE A 339 16.95 -12.97 -0.20
CA ILE A 339 17.67 -14.10 -0.78
C ILE A 339 17.11 -14.41 -2.17
N GLN A 340 17.96 -14.84 -3.10
CA GLN A 340 17.53 -15.25 -4.43
C GLN A 340 16.77 -16.57 -4.35
N ILE A 341 15.68 -16.68 -5.10
CA ILE A 341 14.85 -17.89 -5.14
C ILE A 341 14.89 -18.43 -6.56
N ILE A 342 15.16 -19.72 -6.69
CA ILE A 342 15.16 -20.43 -7.96
C ILE A 342 14.06 -21.48 -7.91
N ASN A 343 13.07 -21.37 -8.78
CA ASN A 343 12.03 -22.38 -8.94
C ASN A 343 12.39 -23.33 -10.09
N PRO A 344 12.95 -24.53 -9.81
CA PRO A 344 13.31 -25.49 -10.85
C PRO A 344 12.09 -26.08 -11.57
N TYR A 345 10.90 -25.94 -10.97
CA TYR A 345 9.66 -26.48 -11.49
C TYR A 345 8.86 -25.47 -12.32
N ALA A 346 9.29 -24.20 -12.39
CA ALA A 346 8.54 -23.13 -13.05
C ALA A 346 8.13 -23.46 -14.50
N LYS A 347 8.97 -24.20 -15.23
CA LYS A 347 8.71 -24.62 -16.62
C LYS A 347 7.60 -25.66 -16.79
N TYR A 348 7.19 -26.32 -15.71
CA TYR A 348 6.11 -27.31 -15.70
C TYR A 348 4.78 -26.73 -15.19
N ILE A 349 4.78 -25.46 -14.76
CA ILE A 349 3.59 -24.81 -14.23
C ILE A 349 2.89 -24.11 -15.39
N GLU A 350 1.73 -24.63 -15.78
CA GLU A 350 0.89 -24.06 -16.83
C GLU A 350 -0.46 -23.61 -16.25
N LEU A 351 -0.96 -22.46 -16.69
CA LEU A 351 -2.28 -22.02 -16.24
C LEU A 351 -3.39 -22.73 -17.04
N PRO A 352 -4.55 -23.01 -16.40
CA PRO A 352 -5.74 -23.45 -17.11
C PRO A 352 -6.11 -22.44 -18.22
N GLN A 353 -6.59 -22.94 -19.37
CA GLN A 353 -6.93 -22.09 -20.53
C GLN A 353 -8.07 -21.10 -20.25
N GLN A 354 -8.90 -21.39 -19.24
CA GLN A 354 -10.03 -20.57 -18.83
C GLN A 354 -9.61 -19.30 -18.07
N VAL A 355 -8.36 -19.21 -17.62
CA VAL A 355 -7.87 -18.05 -16.84
C VAL A 355 -7.78 -16.82 -17.73
N PHE A 356 -8.45 -15.74 -17.33
CA PHE A 356 -8.32 -14.45 -18.02
C PHE A 356 -6.92 -13.86 -17.84
N LYS A 357 -6.41 -13.22 -18.90
CA LYS A 357 -5.11 -12.53 -18.93
C LYS A 357 -3.94 -13.40 -18.42
N PRO A 358 -3.70 -14.57 -19.04
CA PRO A 358 -2.80 -15.61 -18.50
C PRO A 358 -1.37 -15.13 -18.25
N ARG A 359 -0.86 -14.18 -19.03
CA ARG A 359 0.50 -13.62 -18.85
C ARG A 359 0.69 -12.96 -17.47
N ARG A 360 -0.28 -12.15 -17.01
CA ARG A 360 -0.19 -11.47 -15.71
C ARG A 360 -0.45 -12.44 -14.57
N THR A 361 -1.44 -13.33 -14.74
CA THR A 361 -1.75 -14.36 -13.73
C THR A 361 -0.58 -15.32 -13.52
N MET A 362 0.17 -15.66 -14.57
CA MET A 362 1.34 -16.53 -14.45
C MET A 362 2.43 -15.88 -13.60
N THR A 363 2.71 -14.59 -13.83
CA THR A 363 3.66 -13.83 -13.02
C THR A 363 3.24 -13.76 -11.55
N LEU A 364 1.95 -13.55 -11.28
CA LEU A 364 1.42 -13.55 -9.91
C LEU A 364 1.55 -14.92 -9.25
N LEU A 365 1.23 -16.00 -9.96
CA LEU A 365 1.32 -17.37 -9.46
C LEU A 365 2.77 -17.76 -9.11
N LEU A 366 3.70 -17.54 -10.05
CA LEU A 366 5.12 -17.82 -9.83
C LEU A 366 5.68 -16.95 -8.69
N GLY A 367 5.36 -15.66 -8.67
CA GLY A 367 5.78 -14.77 -7.59
C GLY A 367 5.22 -15.19 -6.23
N PHE A 368 4.01 -15.76 -6.17
CA PHE A 368 3.44 -16.24 -4.91
C PHE A 368 4.08 -17.55 -4.45
N ILE A 369 4.44 -18.45 -5.37
CA ILE A 369 5.25 -19.64 -5.06
C ILE A 369 6.61 -19.21 -4.49
N GLU A 370 7.23 -18.18 -5.08
CA GLU A 370 8.45 -17.58 -4.55
C GLU A 370 8.21 -16.96 -3.16
N ALA A 371 7.07 -16.31 -2.91
CA ALA A 371 6.71 -15.77 -1.60
C ALA A 371 6.60 -16.87 -0.52
N VAL A 372 5.99 -18.01 -0.87
CA VAL A 372 5.91 -19.18 0.03
C VAL A 372 7.33 -19.72 0.29
N THR A 373 8.14 -19.88 -0.76
CA THR A 373 9.53 -20.35 -0.63
C THR A 373 10.37 -19.39 0.22
N PHE A 374 10.19 -18.08 0.05
CA PHE A 374 10.86 -17.02 0.80
C PHE A 374 10.57 -17.10 2.29
N TYR A 375 9.32 -17.38 2.65
CA TYR A 375 8.92 -17.50 4.04
C TYR A 375 9.53 -18.74 4.70
N HIS A 376 9.73 -19.82 3.93
CA HIS A 376 10.42 -21.03 4.36
C HIS A 376 11.95 -20.93 4.31
N GLN A 377 12.57 -19.74 4.12
CA GLN A 377 14.02 -19.62 3.91
C GLN A 377 14.89 -20.31 4.98
N TYR A 378 14.42 -20.41 6.22
CA TYR A 378 15.15 -21.07 7.32
C TYR A 378 14.99 -22.60 7.36
N GLN A 379 14.13 -23.16 6.51
CA GLN A 379 13.91 -24.60 6.31
C GLN A 379 14.51 -25.11 5.00
N ARG A 380 15.13 -24.21 4.22
CA ARG A 380 15.72 -24.53 2.93
C ARG A 380 17.23 -24.47 3.03
N GLU A 381 17.90 -25.35 2.30
CA GLU A 381 19.34 -25.34 2.18
C GLU A 381 19.77 -24.13 1.34
N ILE A 382 20.66 -23.31 1.89
CA ILE A 382 21.24 -22.16 1.17
C ILE A 382 22.38 -22.66 0.29
N LYS A 383 22.21 -22.49 -1.02
CA LYS A 383 23.19 -22.87 -2.04
C LYS A 383 23.90 -21.64 -2.59
N LYS A 384 25.09 -21.85 -3.15
CA LYS A 384 25.86 -20.82 -3.85
C LYS A 384 25.87 -21.12 -5.34
N ASP A 385 25.57 -20.11 -6.14
CA ASP A 385 25.69 -20.21 -7.59
C ASP A 385 27.16 -20.03 -8.03
N ALA A 386 27.48 -20.31 -9.30
CA ALA A 386 28.82 -20.17 -9.87
C ALA A 386 29.41 -18.75 -9.72
N THR A 387 28.53 -17.75 -9.54
CA THR A 387 28.89 -16.34 -9.31
C THR A 387 29.04 -15.97 -7.82
N GLY A 388 28.89 -16.93 -6.91
CA GLY A 388 28.96 -16.72 -5.46
C GLY A 388 27.68 -16.20 -4.81
N ARG A 389 26.59 -16.00 -5.57
CA ARG A 389 25.30 -15.54 -5.05
C ARG A 389 24.58 -16.65 -4.27
N LEU A 390 24.03 -16.30 -3.11
CA LEU A 390 23.25 -17.21 -2.27
C LEU A 390 21.82 -17.35 -2.81
N TYR A 391 21.35 -18.59 -2.95
CA TYR A 391 19.99 -18.88 -3.36
C TYR A 391 19.38 -20.05 -2.59
N ILE A 392 18.05 -20.08 -2.54
CA ILE A 392 17.26 -21.24 -2.09
C ILE A 392 16.39 -21.75 -3.23
N THR A 393 16.03 -23.03 -3.18
CA THR A 393 15.23 -23.68 -4.22
C THR A 393 13.81 -23.96 -3.74
N THR A 394 12.83 -23.66 -4.59
CA THR A 394 11.43 -24.04 -4.38
C THR A 394 11.26 -25.56 -4.35
N THR A 395 10.44 -26.05 -3.41
CA THR A 395 10.08 -27.46 -3.28
C THR A 395 8.68 -27.75 -3.83
N ALA A 396 8.34 -29.03 -4.02
CA ALA A 396 6.99 -29.41 -4.43
C ALA A 396 5.92 -29.01 -3.40
N GLU A 397 6.24 -29.06 -2.11
CA GLU A 397 5.36 -28.64 -1.01
C GLU A 397 5.04 -27.14 -1.07
N ASP A 398 6.02 -26.30 -1.44
CA ASP A 398 5.81 -24.86 -1.62
C ASP A 398 4.78 -24.57 -2.73
N ILE A 399 4.84 -25.35 -3.82
CA ILE A 399 3.93 -25.23 -4.95
C ILE A 399 2.53 -25.71 -4.58
N GLU A 400 2.42 -26.84 -3.88
CA GLU A 400 1.16 -27.38 -3.37
C GLU A 400 0.48 -26.37 -2.45
N ALA A 401 1.22 -25.82 -1.48
CA ALA A 401 0.70 -24.80 -0.57
C ALA A 401 0.27 -23.53 -1.32
N ALA A 402 1.05 -23.07 -2.30
CA ALA A 402 0.70 -21.91 -3.10
C ALA A 402 -0.59 -22.13 -3.90
N PHE A 403 -0.77 -23.33 -4.50
CA PHE A 403 -1.98 -23.68 -5.24
C PHE A 403 -3.20 -23.77 -4.31
N THR A 404 -3.06 -24.36 -3.13
CA THR A 404 -4.15 -24.42 -2.14
C THR A 404 -4.60 -23.02 -1.72
N LEU A 405 -3.65 -22.12 -1.44
CA LEU A 405 -3.96 -20.76 -1.00
C LEU A 405 -4.55 -19.89 -2.13
N LEU A 406 -4.00 -19.95 -3.35
CA LEU A 406 -4.48 -19.13 -4.46
C LEU A 406 -5.65 -19.72 -5.24
N LYS A 407 -6.13 -20.92 -4.89
CA LYS A 407 -7.24 -21.60 -5.57
C LYS A 407 -8.44 -20.69 -5.83
N ASP A 408 -8.94 -20.01 -4.79
CA ASP A 408 -10.08 -19.11 -4.91
C ASP A 408 -9.79 -17.85 -5.73
N VAL A 409 -8.55 -17.36 -5.69
CA VAL A 409 -8.08 -16.21 -6.49
C VAL A 409 -7.98 -16.59 -7.98
N LEU A 410 -7.54 -17.81 -8.28
CA LEU A 410 -7.48 -18.32 -9.66
C LEU A 410 -8.89 -18.56 -10.21
N PHE A 411 -9.81 -19.08 -9.38
CA PHE A 411 -11.22 -19.22 -9.76
C PHE A 411 -11.85 -17.87 -10.08
N SER A 412 -11.66 -16.86 -9.22
CA SER A 412 -12.22 -15.53 -9.48
C SER A 412 -11.66 -14.89 -10.75
N LYS A 413 -10.40 -15.18 -11.10
CA LYS A 413 -9.77 -14.75 -12.37
C LYS A 413 -10.14 -15.61 -13.59
N SER A 414 -10.90 -16.68 -13.40
CA SER A 414 -11.43 -17.55 -14.48
C SER A 414 -12.94 -17.36 -14.68
N ASP A 415 -13.58 -16.60 -13.80
CA ASP A 415 -15.02 -16.34 -13.81
C ASP A 415 -15.32 -15.03 -14.57
N GLU A 416 -16.28 -15.08 -15.49
CA GLU A 416 -16.74 -13.91 -16.24
C GLU A 416 -17.57 -12.95 -15.39
N LEU A 417 -18.16 -13.46 -14.31
CA LEU A 417 -19.01 -12.70 -13.41
C LEU A 417 -18.19 -12.10 -12.27
N THR A 418 -18.59 -10.89 -11.85
CA THR A 418 -18.11 -10.33 -10.57
C THR A 418 -18.51 -11.24 -9.42
N LYS A 419 -17.72 -11.26 -8.34
CA LYS A 419 -18.05 -12.12 -7.18
C LYS A 419 -19.45 -11.83 -6.61
N ALA A 420 -19.88 -10.57 -6.64
CA ALA A 420 -21.21 -10.18 -6.20
C ALA A 420 -22.32 -10.76 -7.10
N THR A 421 -22.17 -10.71 -8.43
CA THR A 421 -23.12 -11.29 -9.38
C THR A 421 -23.10 -12.82 -9.31
N ARG A 422 -21.92 -13.44 -9.14
CA ARG A 422 -21.78 -14.89 -8.95
C ARG A 422 -22.48 -15.36 -7.68
N ASN A 423 -22.24 -14.71 -6.54
CA ASN A 423 -22.93 -15.03 -5.28
C ASN A 423 -24.46 -14.91 -5.41
N PHE A 424 -24.94 -13.86 -6.08
CA PHE A 424 -26.36 -13.70 -6.37
C PHE A 424 -26.91 -14.85 -7.24
N PHE A 425 -26.16 -15.28 -8.25
CA PHE A 425 -26.57 -16.39 -9.11
C PHE A 425 -26.62 -17.73 -8.37
N GLU A 426 -25.66 -18.01 -7.49
CA GLU A 426 -25.69 -19.23 -6.67
C GLU A 426 -26.85 -19.22 -5.66
N GLN A 427 -27.19 -18.07 -5.06
CA GLN A 427 -28.39 -17.93 -4.24
C GLN A 427 -29.68 -18.15 -5.05
N LEU A 428 -29.72 -17.69 -6.30
CA LEU A 428 -30.84 -17.95 -7.19
C LEU A 428 -30.99 -19.45 -7.51
N LYS A 429 -29.88 -20.17 -7.74
CA LYS A 429 -29.89 -21.62 -7.96
C LYS A 429 -30.41 -22.37 -6.74
N GLN A 430 -29.97 -22.01 -5.54
CA GLN A 430 -30.46 -22.61 -4.28
C GLN A 430 -31.97 -22.39 -4.11
N LEU A 431 -32.45 -21.16 -4.34
CA LEU A 431 -33.89 -20.85 -4.29
C LEU A 431 -34.70 -21.65 -5.32
N CYS A 432 -34.14 -21.84 -6.52
CA CYS A 432 -34.76 -22.65 -7.57
C CYS A 432 -34.91 -24.11 -7.12
N GLN A 433 -33.86 -24.70 -6.56
CA GLN A 433 -33.88 -26.05 -6.01
C GLN A 433 -34.90 -26.20 -4.86
N GLU A 434 -35.02 -25.21 -3.97
CA GLU A 434 -35.98 -25.23 -2.87
C GLU A 434 -37.44 -25.10 -3.32
N THR A 435 -37.70 -24.33 -4.38
CA THR A 435 -39.06 -24.08 -4.89
C THR A 435 -39.52 -25.07 -5.95
N GLY A 436 -38.60 -25.84 -6.54
CA GLY A 436 -38.88 -26.80 -7.61
C GLY A 436 -39.41 -26.17 -8.90
N GLY A 437 -39.29 -24.84 -9.06
CA GLY A 437 -39.81 -24.11 -10.21
C GLY A 437 -38.71 -23.66 -11.16
N ASP A 438 -38.85 -23.99 -12.45
CA ASP A 438 -37.89 -23.62 -13.51
C ASP A 438 -37.89 -22.13 -13.86
N THR A 439 -38.90 -21.38 -13.39
CA THR A 439 -39.05 -19.94 -13.64
C THR A 439 -39.19 -19.13 -12.35
N PHE A 440 -38.64 -17.92 -12.34
CA PHE A 440 -38.69 -17.01 -11.21
C PHE A 440 -39.05 -15.58 -11.60
N ASN A 441 -39.81 -14.92 -10.72
CA ASN A 441 -40.20 -13.52 -10.85
C ASN A 441 -39.28 -12.62 -10.02
N ALA A 442 -38.83 -11.51 -10.62
CA ALA A 442 -37.98 -10.52 -9.96
C ALA A 442 -38.57 -9.97 -8.63
N LYS A 443 -39.89 -9.85 -8.50
CA LYS A 443 -40.54 -9.37 -7.27
C LYS A 443 -40.35 -10.35 -6.11
N ALA A 444 -40.58 -11.65 -6.36
CA ALA A 444 -40.47 -12.71 -5.36
C ALA A 444 -39.02 -12.87 -4.87
N ILE A 445 -38.06 -12.80 -5.80
CA ILE A 445 -36.62 -12.85 -5.48
C ILE A 445 -36.23 -11.70 -4.56
N ARG A 446 -36.69 -10.48 -4.87
CA ARG A 446 -36.38 -9.29 -4.07
C ARG A 446 -36.89 -9.42 -2.63
N GLU A 447 -38.12 -9.92 -2.46
CA GLU A 447 -38.74 -10.08 -1.14
C GLU A 447 -38.01 -11.14 -0.30
N ARG A 448 -37.58 -12.25 -0.91
CA ARG A 448 -36.80 -13.29 -0.22
C ARG A 448 -35.37 -12.87 0.09
N LEU A 449 -34.62 -12.37 -0.90
CA LEU A 449 -33.19 -12.06 -0.76
C LEU A 449 -32.93 -10.67 -0.14
N ARG A 450 -33.94 -9.81 -0.02
CA ARG A 450 -33.85 -8.45 0.54
C ARG A 450 -32.77 -7.58 -0.13
N ILE A 451 -32.62 -7.69 -1.44
CA ILE A 451 -31.61 -6.96 -2.21
C ILE A 451 -32.16 -5.61 -2.68
N ASN A 452 -31.29 -4.59 -2.72
CA ASN A 452 -31.62 -3.28 -3.29
C ASN A 452 -32.11 -3.42 -4.76
N PRO A 453 -33.23 -2.77 -5.15
CA PRO A 453 -33.78 -2.86 -6.51
C PRO A 453 -32.79 -2.54 -7.64
N GLY A 454 -31.91 -1.55 -7.44
CA GLY A 454 -30.91 -1.15 -8.43
C GLY A 454 -29.85 -2.23 -8.66
N ASN A 455 -29.35 -2.84 -7.58
CA ASN A 455 -28.39 -3.93 -7.66
C ASN A 455 -29.00 -5.17 -8.30
N MET A 456 -30.23 -5.53 -7.92
CA MET A 456 -30.93 -6.68 -8.52
C MET A 456 -31.13 -6.50 -10.03
N LYS A 457 -31.59 -5.31 -10.46
CA LYS A 457 -31.75 -5.00 -11.89
C LYS A 457 -30.41 -5.13 -12.63
N ARG A 458 -29.32 -4.65 -12.03
CA ARG A 458 -27.97 -4.77 -12.60
C ARG A 458 -27.53 -6.22 -12.72
N TYR A 459 -27.67 -7.03 -11.66
CA TYR A 459 -27.27 -8.44 -11.65
C TYR A 459 -28.09 -9.26 -12.65
N LEU A 460 -29.42 -9.09 -12.70
CA LEU A 460 -30.26 -9.78 -13.68
C LEU A 460 -29.89 -9.40 -15.12
N ALA A 461 -29.67 -8.11 -15.39
CA ALA A 461 -29.25 -7.65 -16.71
C ALA A 461 -27.88 -8.24 -17.11
N GLU A 462 -26.94 -8.34 -16.16
CA GLU A 462 -25.64 -8.95 -16.37
C GLU A 462 -25.77 -10.45 -16.67
N LEU A 463 -26.52 -11.20 -15.85
CA LEU A 463 -26.74 -12.64 -16.05
C LEU A 463 -27.44 -12.95 -17.39
N VAL A 464 -28.41 -12.13 -17.81
CA VAL A 464 -29.04 -12.26 -19.13
C VAL A 464 -28.04 -11.99 -20.25
N ARG A 465 -27.21 -10.94 -20.10
CA ARG A 465 -26.22 -10.55 -21.11
C ARG A 465 -25.16 -11.63 -21.34
N TYR A 466 -24.71 -12.29 -20.28
CA TYR A 466 -23.76 -13.40 -20.35
C TYR A 466 -24.42 -14.76 -20.63
N GLY A 467 -25.76 -14.81 -20.73
CA GLY A 467 -26.48 -16.03 -21.10
C GLY A 467 -26.67 -17.05 -19.97
N TYR A 468 -26.39 -16.70 -18.71
CA TYR A 468 -26.61 -17.58 -17.55
C TYR A 468 -28.10 -17.77 -17.24
N ILE A 469 -28.93 -16.77 -17.55
CA ILE A 469 -30.38 -16.83 -17.40
C ILE A 469 -31.10 -16.35 -18.66
N LYS A 470 -32.26 -16.92 -18.95
CA LYS A 470 -33.16 -16.49 -20.05
C LYS A 470 -34.33 -15.72 -19.47
N ALA A 471 -34.61 -14.55 -20.04
CA ALA A 471 -35.79 -13.76 -19.70
C ALA A 471 -36.97 -14.18 -20.62
N ASN A 472 -37.98 -14.81 -20.02
CA ASN A 472 -39.21 -15.23 -20.65
C ASN A 472 -40.31 -14.20 -20.28
N GLY A 473 -40.74 -13.39 -21.25
CA GLY A 473 -41.76 -12.38 -20.99
C GLY A 473 -42.07 -11.49 -22.19
N ASN A 474 -43.32 -11.06 -22.30
CA ASN A 474 -43.78 -10.23 -23.39
C ASN A 474 -43.46 -8.75 -23.08
N ARG A 475 -42.69 -8.06 -23.96
CA ARG A 475 -42.21 -6.67 -23.75
C ARG A 475 -43.34 -5.67 -23.44
N TYR A 476 -44.58 -5.99 -23.80
CA TYR A 476 -45.76 -5.14 -23.68
C TYR A 476 -46.54 -5.26 -22.35
N ARG A 477 -46.26 -6.24 -21.48
CA ARG A 477 -46.86 -6.33 -20.13
C ARG A 477 -45.86 -5.87 -19.06
N LYS A 478 -46.12 -4.71 -18.45
CA LYS A 478 -45.37 -4.22 -17.29
C LYS A 478 -45.51 -5.21 -16.12
N GLY A 479 -44.42 -5.86 -15.73
CA GLY A 479 -44.31 -6.57 -14.45
C GLY A 479 -44.31 -8.10 -14.48
N SER A 480 -44.37 -8.75 -15.65
CA SER A 480 -44.36 -10.21 -15.79
C SER A 480 -43.15 -10.71 -16.57
N TYR A 481 -41.94 -10.29 -16.17
CA TYR A 481 -40.72 -10.96 -16.63
C TYR A 481 -40.47 -12.16 -15.73
N GLU A 482 -40.59 -13.34 -16.31
CA GLU A 482 -40.12 -14.58 -15.72
C GLU A 482 -38.70 -14.84 -16.23
N TYR A 483 -37.86 -15.41 -15.39
CA TYR A 483 -36.49 -15.76 -15.75
C TYR A 483 -36.28 -17.24 -15.49
N SER A 484 -35.47 -17.91 -16.31
CA SER A 484 -35.10 -19.33 -16.14
C SER A 484 -33.58 -19.48 -16.17
N ILE A 485 -33.04 -20.41 -15.37
CA ILE A 485 -31.59 -20.71 -15.35
C ILE A 485 -31.26 -21.62 -16.53
N VAL A 486 -30.19 -21.30 -17.27
CA VAL A 486 -29.77 -22.10 -18.45
C VAL A 486 -28.97 -23.34 -18.04
N ASN A 487 -28.01 -23.18 -17.13
CA ASN A 487 -27.17 -24.27 -16.64
C ASN A 487 -26.88 -24.09 -15.14
N ILE A 488 -27.26 -25.10 -14.35
CA ILE A 488 -27.08 -25.10 -12.89
C ILE A 488 -25.64 -25.50 -12.51
N THR A 489 -25.03 -26.44 -13.25
CA THR A 489 -23.74 -27.06 -12.90
C THR A 489 -22.51 -26.38 -13.50
N GLU A 490 -22.68 -25.27 -14.23
CA GLU A 490 -21.59 -24.56 -14.90
C GLU A 490 -20.44 -24.18 -13.95
N TYR A 491 -20.75 -23.66 -12.76
CA TYR A 491 -19.74 -23.20 -11.82
C TYR A 491 -18.95 -24.35 -11.18
N GLU A 492 -19.62 -25.48 -10.90
CA GLU A 492 -18.98 -26.69 -10.40
C GLU A 492 -18.08 -27.32 -11.47
N ALA A 493 -18.52 -27.30 -12.73
CA ALA A 493 -17.71 -27.76 -13.86
C ALA A 493 -16.45 -26.89 -14.04
N LEU A 494 -16.57 -25.56 -13.93
CA LEU A 494 -15.43 -24.63 -13.99
C LEU A 494 -14.43 -24.91 -12.86
N LYS A 495 -14.92 -25.03 -11.61
CA LYS A 495 -14.08 -25.35 -10.46
C LYS A 495 -13.37 -26.68 -10.63
N SER A 496 -14.10 -27.73 -11.03
CA SER A 496 -13.56 -29.07 -11.23
C SER A 496 -12.48 -29.09 -12.31
N SER A 497 -12.69 -28.39 -13.43
CA SER A 497 -11.71 -28.30 -14.51
C SER A 497 -10.41 -27.63 -14.06
N VAL A 498 -10.50 -26.54 -13.29
CA VAL A 498 -9.32 -25.86 -12.77
C VAL A 498 -8.62 -26.70 -11.70
N GLU A 499 -9.37 -27.39 -10.83
CA GLU A 499 -8.81 -28.30 -9.82
C GLU A 499 -8.06 -29.48 -10.43
N GLN A 500 -8.65 -30.14 -11.42
CA GLN A 500 -8.01 -31.25 -12.14
C GLN A 500 -6.71 -30.81 -12.81
N HIS A 501 -6.70 -29.61 -13.40
CA HIS A 501 -5.49 -29.05 -14.01
C HIS A 501 -4.39 -28.77 -12.98
N LEU A 502 -4.74 -28.17 -11.84
CA LEU A 502 -3.78 -27.93 -10.74
C LEU A 502 -3.24 -29.25 -10.16
N GLN A 503 -4.09 -30.26 -10.00
CA GLN A 503 -3.68 -31.60 -9.53
C GLN A 503 -2.71 -32.27 -10.51
N SER A 504 -3.01 -32.24 -11.81
CA SER A 504 -2.14 -32.77 -12.87
C SER A 504 -0.74 -32.15 -12.83
N ILE A 505 -0.64 -30.83 -12.64
CA ILE A 505 0.65 -30.14 -12.50
C ILE A 505 1.38 -30.61 -11.24
N LEU A 506 0.68 -30.74 -10.12
CA LEU A 506 1.30 -31.22 -8.88
C LEU A 506 1.82 -32.66 -9.03
N GLU A 507 1.10 -33.54 -9.71
CA GLU A 507 1.57 -34.89 -10.03
C GLU A 507 2.83 -34.85 -10.91
N GLN A 508 2.85 -34.02 -11.95
CA GLN A 508 4.04 -33.85 -12.80
C GLN A 508 5.24 -33.34 -12.01
N VAL A 509 5.05 -32.35 -11.14
CA VAL A 509 6.10 -31.82 -10.25
C VAL A 509 6.61 -32.90 -9.30
N LYS A 510 5.70 -33.66 -8.67
CA LYS A 510 6.07 -34.77 -7.76
C LYS A 510 6.85 -35.87 -8.49
N ASN A 511 6.42 -36.28 -9.69
CA ASN A 511 7.12 -37.29 -10.50
C ASN A 511 8.55 -36.86 -10.88
N HIS A 512 8.77 -35.59 -11.21
CA HIS A 512 10.11 -35.08 -11.48
C HIS A 512 10.99 -35.03 -10.23
N THR A 513 10.39 -34.80 -9.06
CA THR A 513 11.10 -34.80 -7.78
C THR A 513 11.63 -36.20 -7.45
N VAL A 514 10.79 -37.23 -7.65
CA VAL A 514 11.13 -38.65 -7.44
C VAL A 514 12.26 -39.10 -8.40
N ASN A 515 12.19 -38.74 -9.67
CA ASN A 515 13.22 -39.09 -10.66
C ASN A 515 14.58 -38.41 -10.41
N LYS A 516 14.59 -37.23 -9.78
CA LYS A 516 15.83 -36.57 -9.33
C LYS A 516 16.43 -37.27 -8.11
N ALA A 517 15.60 -37.71 -7.16
CA ALA A 517 16.06 -38.44 -5.99
C ALA A 517 16.64 -39.82 -6.35
N SER A 518 16.05 -40.52 -7.32
CA SER A 518 16.56 -41.82 -7.79
C SER A 518 17.85 -41.71 -8.63
N SER A 519 18.05 -40.62 -9.38
CA SER A 519 19.30 -40.38 -10.13
C SER A 519 20.46 -39.87 -9.26
N SER A 520 20.19 -39.18 -8.14
CA SER A 520 21.23 -38.76 -7.19
C SER A 520 21.75 -39.87 -6.26
N VAL A 521 21.13 -41.05 -6.23
CA VAL A 521 21.56 -42.21 -5.41
C VAL A 521 22.48 -43.16 -6.20
N VAL A 522 22.69 -42.92 -7.50
CA VAL A 522 23.50 -43.77 -8.40
C VAL A 522 24.80 -43.06 -8.85
N GLN A 523 25.27 -42.04 -8.13
CA GLN A 523 26.59 -41.42 -8.38
C GLN A 523 27.50 -41.45 -7.17
#